data_AF-A0A1F2S186-F1
#
_entry.id   AF-A0A1F2S186-F1
#
_cell.length_a   1.000
_cell.length_b   1.000
_cell.length_c   1.000
_cell.angle_alpha   90.00
_cell.angle_beta   90.00
_cell.angle_gamma   90.00
#
_symmetry.space_group_name_H-M   'P 1'
#
loop_
_entity.id
_entity.type
_entity.pdbx_description
1 polymer ?
#
loop_
_entity_poly.entity_id
_entity_poly.type
_entity_poly.pdbx_seq_one_letter_code
_entity_poly.pdbx_strand_id
1 'polypeptide(L)'
;MRHSSIVLLLLVSIACGPHPTAPSAMLGATAPGGAIALETASPLEVRSVTGRVTNVLSGAAVAGVTVRIADIGDIAADASGSFALDSEAPDGTYRLTASGAGVVDRQASLVFPGQAAVLPLIPSTFNMQAFDDLARSFGEPGVLKRWVDAPGLIVETALLDREASLDAAGAPLESVVASGEQMSDAAINEVVGQLTRALPLLTGGRFAGFSSVNLQTTAAGAPVPFDTGSNAIVVARYPGTATCRGFTSIVYTGDYAVVAARLLLQVCTGSLAGAVAAHELGHALGYGHVAGAASVMAATVTVDVTEFDRQAGTIAHQRAPGNRAPDVDPETATVNQPLRFRAAGPLRVVPLTP
;
A
#
# COMPACT_ATOMS: atom_id res chain seq x y z
N MET A 1 10.78 -27.97 32.60
CA MET A 1 9.75 -28.98 32.28
C MET A 1 8.57 -28.84 33.24
N ARG A 2 7.54 -28.08 32.86
CA ARG A 2 6.19 -28.19 33.42
C ARG A 2 5.22 -27.84 32.29
N HIS A 3 4.55 -28.86 31.78
CA HIS A 3 3.39 -28.73 30.93
C HIS A 3 2.18 -28.39 31.79
N SER A 4 1.33 -27.48 31.31
CA SER A 4 -0.12 -27.70 31.17
C SER A 4 -0.82 -26.37 30.99
N SER A 5 -1.44 -26.17 29.83
CA SER A 5 -2.73 -25.49 29.75
C SER A 5 -3.48 -26.02 28.55
N ILE A 6 -4.57 -26.71 28.88
CA ILE A 6 -5.55 -27.34 28.03
C ILE A 6 -6.39 -26.20 27.41
N VAL A 7 -6.42 -26.11 26.08
CA VAL A 7 -7.40 -25.28 25.37
C VAL A 7 -8.54 -26.19 24.91
N LEU A 8 -9.72 -25.86 25.41
CA LEU A 8 -11.01 -26.49 25.16
C LEU A 8 -11.41 -26.23 23.70
N LEU A 9 -11.40 -27.29 22.88
CA LEU A 9 -11.87 -27.24 21.49
C LEU A 9 -13.40 -27.47 21.48
N LEU A 10 -14.14 -26.45 21.03
CA LEU A 10 -15.58 -26.51 20.83
C LEU A 10 -15.88 -27.28 19.53
N LEU A 11 -16.47 -28.47 19.66
CA LEU A 11 -17.01 -29.26 18.54
C LEU A 11 -18.36 -28.69 18.12
N VAL A 12 -18.45 -28.16 16.89
CA VAL A 12 -19.72 -27.88 16.21
C VAL A 12 -20.14 -29.13 15.43
N SER A 13 -21.22 -29.75 15.88
CA SER A 13 -21.87 -30.89 15.25
C SER A 13 -22.68 -30.44 14.04
N ILE A 14 -22.34 -30.90 12.83
CA ILE A 14 -23.23 -30.81 11.66
C ILE A 14 -24.12 -32.05 11.69
N ALA A 15 -25.42 -31.85 11.91
CA ALA A 15 -26.42 -32.90 11.84
C ALA A 15 -26.81 -33.17 10.37
N CYS A 16 -26.55 -34.39 9.91
CA CYS A 16 -27.20 -34.96 8.73
C CYS A 16 -28.60 -35.45 9.10
N GLY A 17 -29.62 -35.03 8.34
CA GLY A 17 -30.98 -35.56 8.42
C GLY A 17 -31.47 -36.04 7.05
N PRO A 18 -31.99 -37.28 6.91
CA PRO A 18 -32.55 -37.80 5.66
C PRO A 18 -34.09 -37.71 5.58
N HIS A 19 -34.61 -37.57 4.34
CA HIS A 19 -35.89 -38.05 3.75
C HIS A 19 -37.25 -37.62 4.37
N PRO A 20 -38.32 -37.37 3.57
CA PRO A 20 -38.94 -38.40 2.70
C PRO A 20 -39.48 -37.96 1.33
N THR A 21 -39.51 -38.95 0.43
CA THR A 21 -40.37 -39.06 -0.76
C THR A 21 -41.84 -39.27 -0.38
N ALA A 22 -42.77 -38.62 -1.09
CA ALA A 22 -44.09 -39.17 -1.37
C ALA A 22 -44.69 -38.59 -2.69
N PRO A 23 -45.53 -39.36 -3.42
CA PRO A 23 -45.99 -39.05 -4.78
C PRO A 23 -47.48 -38.62 -4.87
N SER A 24 -47.92 -38.36 -6.11
CA SER A 24 -49.32 -38.24 -6.60
C SER A 24 -49.94 -36.83 -6.47
N ALA A 25 -50.76 -36.28 -7.38
CA ALA A 25 -51.38 -36.75 -8.62
C ALA A 25 -51.79 -35.54 -9.50
N MET A 26 -51.73 -35.75 -10.82
CA MET A 26 -52.74 -35.48 -11.86
C MET A 26 -53.64 -34.21 -11.88
N LEU A 27 -53.73 -33.70 -13.12
CA LEU A 27 -54.88 -33.10 -13.84
C LEU A 27 -55.18 -31.60 -13.71
N GLY A 28 -54.92 -30.90 -14.82
CA GLY A 28 -55.97 -30.19 -15.53
C GLY A 28 -55.99 -28.66 -15.40
N ALA A 29 -55.57 -27.95 -16.45
CA ALA A 29 -56.30 -26.85 -17.08
C ALA A 29 -55.47 -26.22 -18.20
N THR A 30 -55.83 -26.54 -19.45
CA THR A 30 -55.51 -25.74 -20.64
C THR A 30 -56.24 -24.40 -20.56
N ALA A 31 -55.50 -23.29 -20.60
CA ALA A 31 -56.02 -21.94 -20.80
C ALA A 31 -55.11 -21.17 -21.80
N PRO A 32 -55.67 -20.23 -22.58
CA PRO A 32 -55.18 -19.87 -23.90
C PRO A 32 -54.03 -18.86 -23.88
N GLY A 33 -53.26 -18.84 -24.96
CA GLY A 33 -52.05 -18.06 -25.15
C GLY A 33 -52.21 -16.57 -24.85
N GLY A 34 -51.59 -16.13 -23.76
CA GLY A 34 -51.17 -14.74 -23.61
C GLY A 34 -49.96 -14.51 -24.51
N ALA A 35 -50.10 -13.62 -25.49
CA ALA A 35 -48.98 -13.15 -26.27
C ALA A 35 -47.94 -12.56 -25.30
N ILE A 36 -46.78 -13.21 -25.19
CA ILE A 36 -45.62 -12.63 -24.53
C ILE A 36 -45.23 -11.45 -25.41
N ALA A 37 -45.57 -10.24 -24.96
CA ALA A 37 -45.04 -9.03 -25.58
C ALA A 37 -43.53 -9.10 -25.43
N LEU A 38 -42.83 -9.30 -26.55
CA LEU A 38 -41.39 -9.09 -26.64
C LEU A 38 -41.14 -7.64 -26.24
N GLU A 39 -40.69 -7.44 -25.01
CA GLU A 39 -40.26 -6.14 -24.50
C GLU A 39 -39.12 -5.67 -25.40
N THR A 40 -39.42 -4.76 -26.32
CA THR A 40 -38.43 -4.16 -27.21
C THR A 40 -37.49 -3.35 -26.36
N ALA A 41 -36.28 -3.86 -26.15
CA ALA A 41 -35.22 -3.14 -25.44
C ALA A 41 -35.03 -1.75 -26.09
N SER A 42 -35.07 -0.71 -25.26
CA SER A 42 -34.73 0.65 -25.70
C SER A 42 -33.33 0.66 -26.31
N PRO A 43 -33.09 1.40 -27.42
CA PRO A 43 -31.75 1.51 -27.99
C PRO A 43 -30.78 2.07 -26.94
N LEU A 44 -29.58 1.49 -26.86
CA LEU A 44 -28.53 1.95 -25.96
C LEU A 44 -28.03 3.32 -26.44
N GLU A 45 -27.88 4.25 -25.50
CA GLU A 45 -27.36 5.59 -25.79
C GLU A 45 -25.85 5.53 -26.01
N VAL A 46 -25.38 6.05 -27.15
CA VAL A 46 -23.94 6.18 -27.46
C VAL A 46 -23.32 7.22 -26.51
N ARG A 47 -22.30 6.80 -25.77
CA ARG A 47 -21.56 7.65 -24.81
C ARG A 47 -20.06 7.47 -25.01
N SER A 48 -19.28 8.52 -24.76
CA SER A 48 -17.83 8.49 -24.96
C SER A 48 -17.07 8.12 -23.69
N VAL A 49 -16.15 7.15 -23.79
CA VAL A 49 -15.05 6.99 -22.83
C VAL A 49 -13.95 7.96 -23.22
N THR A 50 -13.49 8.79 -22.29
CA THR A 50 -12.40 9.75 -22.54
C THR A 50 -11.30 9.62 -21.50
N GLY A 51 -10.10 10.08 -21.85
CA GLY A 51 -9.02 10.16 -20.88
C GLY A 51 -7.71 10.68 -21.47
N ARG A 52 -6.67 10.64 -20.64
CA ARG A 52 -5.32 11.06 -21.00
C ARG A 52 -4.26 10.12 -20.46
N VAL A 53 -3.26 9.85 -21.27
CA VAL A 53 -2.05 9.11 -20.94
C VAL A 53 -0.91 10.08 -20.69
N THR A 54 -0.22 9.89 -19.56
CA THR A 54 0.90 10.75 -19.14
C THR A 54 2.07 9.92 -18.64
N ASN A 55 3.26 10.52 -18.63
CA ASN A 55 4.43 9.97 -17.97
C ASN A 55 4.31 10.22 -16.46
N VAL A 56 4.37 9.16 -15.66
CA VAL A 56 4.19 9.20 -14.20
C VAL A 56 5.20 10.12 -13.48
N LEU A 57 6.42 10.27 -14.03
CA LEU A 57 7.51 11.02 -13.41
C LEU A 57 7.51 12.50 -13.84
N SER A 58 7.23 12.78 -15.10
CA SER A 58 7.29 14.15 -15.65
C SER A 58 5.94 14.82 -15.81
N GLY A 59 4.84 14.08 -15.76
CA GLY A 59 3.49 14.56 -16.08
C GLY A 59 3.26 14.87 -17.56
N ALA A 60 4.27 14.69 -18.42
CA ALA A 60 4.18 14.96 -19.85
C ALA A 60 3.19 14.02 -20.55
N ALA A 61 2.57 14.50 -21.62
CA ALA A 61 1.74 13.68 -22.50
C ALA A 61 2.54 12.50 -23.08
N VAL A 62 1.91 11.35 -23.26
CA VAL A 62 2.49 10.22 -23.98
C VAL A 62 1.59 9.85 -25.15
N ALA A 63 2.09 10.07 -26.37
CA ALA A 63 1.40 9.77 -27.61
C ALA A 63 1.59 8.31 -28.05
N GLY A 64 0.67 7.80 -28.87
CA GLY A 64 0.80 6.50 -29.54
C GLY A 64 0.64 5.28 -28.63
N VAL A 65 0.30 5.48 -27.35
CA VAL A 65 -0.06 4.39 -26.44
C VAL A 65 -1.44 3.86 -26.82
N THR A 66 -1.54 2.54 -27.00
CA THR A 66 -2.83 1.88 -27.24
C THR A 66 -3.51 1.65 -25.90
N VAL A 67 -4.72 2.18 -25.77
CA VAL A 67 -5.63 1.97 -24.65
C VAL A 67 -6.69 0.97 -25.10
N ARG A 68 -6.61 -0.25 -24.58
CA ARG A 68 -7.59 -1.31 -24.78
C ARG A 68 -8.54 -1.37 -23.61
N ILE A 69 -9.83 -1.25 -23.86
CA ILE A 69 -10.89 -1.37 -22.86
C ILE A 69 -11.70 -2.62 -23.19
N ALA A 70 -11.68 -3.60 -22.28
CA ALA A 70 -12.40 -4.85 -22.43
C ALA A 70 -13.88 -4.57 -22.76
N ASP A 71 -14.41 -5.31 -23.73
CA ASP A 71 -15.81 -5.22 -24.20
C ASP A 71 -16.26 -3.85 -24.75
N ILE A 72 -15.33 -2.89 -24.92
CA ILE A 72 -15.60 -1.58 -25.52
C ILE A 72 -14.78 -1.38 -26.79
N GLY A 73 -13.45 -1.55 -26.75
CA GLY A 73 -12.58 -1.41 -27.93
C GLY A 73 -11.19 -0.89 -27.62
N ASP A 74 -10.44 -0.62 -28.69
CA ASP A 74 -9.04 -0.16 -28.66
C ASP A 74 -8.94 1.24 -29.27
N ILE A 75 -8.18 2.14 -28.63
CA ILE A 75 -7.92 3.49 -29.13
C ILE A 75 -6.47 3.90 -28.85
N ALA A 76 -5.82 4.57 -29.79
CA ALA A 76 -4.48 5.13 -29.58
C ALA A 76 -4.57 6.55 -29.03
N ALA A 77 -3.75 6.87 -28.03
CA ALA A 77 -3.60 8.23 -27.52
C ALA A 77 -2.95 9.14 -28.58
N ASP A 78 -3.48 10.35 -28.74
CA ASP A 78 -2.99 11.34 -29.71
C ASP A 78 -1.69 12.04 -29.25
N ALA A 79 -1.23 13.03 -30.01
CA ALA A 79 -0.02 13.80 -29.70
C ALA A 79 -0.09 14.55 -28.34
N SER A 80 -1.29 14.86 -27.85
CA SER A 80 -1.52 15.47 -26.53
C SER A 80 -1.67 14.44 -25.40
N GLY A 81 -1.58 13.14 -25.75
CA GLY A 81 -1.81 12.00 -24.88
C GLY A 81 -3.30 11.72 -24.66
N SER A 82 -4.21 12.39 -25.36
CA SER A 82 -5.65 12.26 -25.14
C SER A 82 -6.22 11.10 -25.96
N PHE A 83 -7.28 10.47 -25.46
CA PHE A 83 -8.05 9.47 -26.19
C PHE A 83 -9.55 9.64 -25.95
N ALA A 84 -10.35 9.26 -26.95
CA ALA A 84 -11.81 9.22 -26.87
C ALA A 84 -12.33 8.05 -27.70
N LEU A 85 -13.28 7.29 -27.16
CA LEU A 85 -13.91 6.14 -27.81
C LEU A 85 -15.40 6.15 -27.51
N ASP A 86 -16.22 6.26 -28.55
CA ASP A 86 -17.68 6.16 -28.43
C ASP A 86 -18.11 4.71 -28.25
N SER A 87 -19.09 4.47 -27.38
CA SER A 87 -19.54 3.13 -27.02
C SER A 87 -21.00 3.12 -26.62
N GLU A 88 -21.68 2.03 -26.96
CA GLU A 88 -23.02 1.69 -26.48
C GLU A 88 -22.96 0.70 -25.30
N ALA A 89 -21.79 0.45 -24.73
CA ALA A 89 -21.63 -0.53 -23.67
C ALA A 89 -22.56 -0.24 -22.45
N PRO A 90 -23.02 -1.28 -21.74
CA PRO A 90 -23.77 -1.10 -20.51
C PRO A 90 -23.01 -0.31 -19.44
N ASP A 91 -23.74 0.20 -18.45
CA ASP A 91 -23.11 0.80 -17.27
C ASP A 91 -22.34 -0.27 -16.49
N GLY A 92 -21.08 -0.01 -16.15
CA GLY A 92 -20.24 -1.02 -15.53
C GLY A 92 -18.82 -0.59 -15.22
N THR A 93 -18.06 -1.53 -14.68
CA THR A 93 -16.61 -1.41 -14.50
C THR A 93 -15.91 -2.31 -15.51
N TYR A 94 -14.99 -1.73 -16.27
CA TYR A 94 -14.29 -2.40 -17.37
C TYR A 94 -12.79 -2.46 -17.08
N ARG A 95 -12.16 -3.56 -17.47
CA ARG A 95 -10.69 -3.66 -17.43
C ARG A 95 -10.09 -2.90 -18.60
N LEU A 96 -9.02 -2.17 -18.30
CA LEU A 96 -8.26 -1.38 -19.25
C LEU A 96 -6.80 -1.85 -19.24
N THR A 97 -6.20 -1.94 -20.42
CA THR A 97 -4.76 -2.11 -20.60
C THR A 97 -4.21 -0.97 -21.44
N ALA A 98 -3.17 -0.30 -20.95
CA ALA A 98 -2.42 0.71 -21.70
C ALA A 98 -1.02 0.17 -22.02
N SER A 99 -0.66 0.12 -23.30
CA SER A 99 0.61 -0.47 -23.77
C SER A 99 1.26 0.32 -24.91
N GLY A 100 2.60 0.24 -25.00
CA GLY A 100 3.39 0.91 -26.04
C GLY A 100 4.90 0.82 -25.82
N ALA A 101 5.70 1.06 -26.86
CA ALA A 101 7.15 0.81 -26.86
C ALA A 101 7.98 1.63 -25.82
N GLY A 102 7.46 2.79 -25.40
CA GLY A 102 8.16 3.70 -24.47
C GLY A 102 7.74 3.59 -23.00
N VAL A 103 6.84 2.66 -22.68
CA VAL A 103 6.19 2.57 -21.37
C VAL A 103 6.17 1.13 -20.87
N VAL A 104 6.03 0.97 -19.56
CA VAL A 104 5.64 -0.29 -18.94
C VAL A 104 4.13 -0.43 -19.11
N ASP A 105 3.69 -1.57 -19.61
CA ASP A 105 2.28 -1.89 -19.74
C ASP A 105 1.57 -1.79 -18.39
N ARG A 106 0.43 -1.10 -18.38
CA ARG A 106 -0.38 -0.93 -17.17
C ARG A 106 -1.75 -1.53 -17.36
N GLN A 107 -2.21 -2.31 -16.36
CA GLN A 107 -3.58 -2.77 -16.28
C GLN A 107 -4.31 -2.10 -15.12
N ALA A 108 -5.53 -1.62 -15.36
CA ALA A 108 -6.37 -1.00 -14.35
C ALA A 108 -7.86 -1.23 -14.66
N SER A 109 -8.74 -0.69 -13.83
CA SER A 109 -10.19 -0.65 -14.10
C SER A 109 -10.66 0.77 -14.38
N LEU A 110 -11.75 0.94 -15.11
CA LEU A 110 -12.46 2.21 -15.29
C LEU A 110 -13.96 2.00 -15.13
N VAL A 111 -14.68 3.04 -14.70
CA VAL A 111 -16.15 3.03 -14.67
C VAL A 111 -16.71 3.71 -15.91
N PHE A 112 -17.69 3.07 -16.57
CA PHE A 112 -18.40 3.60 -17.72
C PHE A 112 -19.92 3.62 -17.46
N PRO A 113 -20.63 4.71 -17.81
CA PRO A 113 -20.08 6.04 -18.10
C PRO A 113 -19.39 6.59 -16.84
N GLY A 114 -18.43 7.48 -17.01
CA GLY A 114 -17.67 8.02 -15.88
C GLY A 114 -16.91 9.29 -16.23
N GLN A 115 -16.12 9.79 -15.29
CA GLN A 115 -15.22 10.91 -15.55
C GLN A 115 -14.12 10.49 -16.55
N ALA A 116 -13.42 11.48 -17.10
CA ALA A 116 -12.25 11.23 -17.92
C ALA A 116 -11.16 10.51 -17.10
N ALA A 117 -10.59 9.43 -17.67
CA ALA A 117 -9.52 8.67 -17.04
C ALA A 117 -8.18 9.41 -17.11
N VAL A 118 -7.36 9.27 -16.05
CA VAL A 118 -5.96 9.73 -16.06
C VAL A 118 -5.07 8.51 -15.86
N LEU A 119 -4.24 8.22 -16.86
CA LEU A 119 -3.37 7.05 -16.92
C LEU A 119 -1.90 7.45 -16.87
N PRO A 120 -1.31 7.62 -15.68
CA PRO A 120 0.13 7.82 -15.56
C PRO A 120 0.88 6.50 -15.77
N LEU A 121 1.76 6.45 -16.76
CA LEU A 121 2.54 5.28 -17.16
C LEU A 121 4.00 5.44 -16.78
N ILE A 122 4.62 4.32 -16.40
CA ILE A 122 6.04 4.26 -16.06
C ILE A 122 6.84 4.20 -17.37
N PRO A 123 7.87 5.04 -17.58
CA PRO A 123 8.75 4.92 -18.73
C PRO A 123 9.45 3.57 -18.76
N SER A 124 9.61 2.96 -19.94
CA SER A 124 10.32 1.68 -20.07
C SER A 124 11.80 1.75 -19.69
N THR A 125 12.37 2.96 -19.58
CA THR A 125 13.74 3.21 -19.11
C THR A 125 13.89 3.19 -17.59
N PHE A 126 12.80 3.15 -16.83
CA PHE A 126 12.85 3.10 -15.37
C PHE A 126 13.23 1.69 -14.89
N ASN A 127 14.03 1.60 -13.82
CA ASN A 127 14.49 0.32 -13.29
C ASN A 127 13.38 -0.40 -12.54
N MET A 128 12.55 -1.16 -13.26
CA MET A 128 11.41 -1.88 -12.71
C MET A 128 11.81 -2.97 -11.71
N GLN A 129 12.97 -3.61 -11.90
CA GLN A 129 13.43 -4.62 -10.94
C GLN A 129 13.71 -3.99 -9.57
N ALA A 130 14.47 -2.91 -9.54
CA ALA A 130 14.74 -2.20 -8.28
C ALA A 130 13.46 -1.61 -7.67
N PHE A 131 12.48 -1.21 -8.49
CA PHE A 131 11.18 -0.76 -8.01
C PHE A 131 10.36 -1.89 -7.39
N ASP A 132 10.39 -3.09 -7.97
CA ASP A 132 9.71 -4.25 -7.40
C ASP A 132 10.33 -4.65 -6.06
N ASP A 133 11.66 -4.60 -5.98
CA ASP A 133 12.40 -4.77 -4.73
C ASP A 133 12.02 -3.69 -3.70
N LEU A 134 11.97 -2.42 -4.10
CA LEU A 134 11.61 -1.31 -3.21
C LEU A 134 10.16 -1.37 -2.76
N ALA A 135 9.21 -1.44 -3.68
CA ALA A 135 7.81 -1.11 -3.40
C ALA A 135 6.91 -2.34 -3.25
N ARG A 136 7.36 -3.52 -3.68
CA ARG A 136 6.54 -4.74 -3.72
C ARG A 136 7.16 -5.92 -2.96
N SER A 137 8.29 -5.77 -2.27
CA SER A 137 8.95 -6.89 -1.57
C SER A 137 8.72 -6.94 -0.05
N PHE A 138 8.32 -5.83 0.59
CA PHE A 138 8.28 -5.75 2.05
C PHE A 138 7.18 -6.63 2.66
N GLY A 139 7.57 -7.56 3.55
CA GLY A 139 6.68 -8.50 4.23
C GLY A 139 6.11 -9.58 3.31
N GLU A 140 5.11 -9.22 2.50
CA GLU A 140 4.47 -10.10 1.50
C GLU A 140 4.95 -9.73 0.09
N PRO A 141 5.73 -10.57 -0.59
CA PRO A 141 6.31 -10.22 -1.89
C PRO A 141 5.26 -10.14 -3.00
N GLY A 142 5.51 -9.27 -3.98
CA GLY A 142 4.72 -9.09 -5.19
C GLY A 142 3.55 -8.09 -5.07
N VAL A 143 3.37 -7.41 -3.94
CA VAL A 143 2.24 -6.48 -3.72
C VAL A 143 2.68 -5.16 -3.09
N LEU A 144 2.21 -4.06 -3.67
CA LEU A 144 2.42 -2.71 -3.16
C LEU A 144 1.62 -2.48 -1.88
N LYS A 145 2.33 -2.19 -0.78
CA LYS A 145 1.74 -1.72 0.48
C LYS A 145 2.16 -0.27 0.65
N ARG A 146 1.23 0.62 0.94
CA ARG A 146 1.55 2.03 1.17
C ARG A 146 0.52 2.74 2.02
N TRP A 147 0.94 3.85 2.60
CA TRP A 147 0.03 4.84 3.15
C TRP A 147 -0.78 5.52 2.05
N VAL A 148 -2.02 5.85 2.36
CA VAL A 148 -2.95 6.53 1.45
C VAL A 148 -3.13 8.00 1.79
N ASP A 149 -3.03 8.29 3.08
CA ASP A 149 -3.03 9.60 3.70
C ASP A 149 -1.72 9.82 4.47
N ALA A 150 -1.38 11.08 4.73
CA ALA A 150 -0.17 11.40 5.47
C ALA A 150 -0.26 10.83 6.90
N PRO A 151 0.70 9.99 7.33
CA PRO A 151 0.68 9.44 8.68
C PRO A 151 0.89 10.54 9.72
N GLY A 152 0.35 10.33 10.92
CA GLY A 152 0.84 11.03 12.12
C GLY A 152 2.22 10.52 12.52
N LEU A 153 2.99 11.32 13.24
CA LEU A 153 4.23 10.90 13.89
C LEU A 153 4.04 10.98 15.41
N ILE A 154 4.32 9.88 16.11
CA ILE A 154 4.34 9.84 17.57
C ILE A 154 5.76 9.51 17.99
N VAL A 155 6.37 10.38 18.80
CA VAL A 155 7.73 10.19 19.31
C VAL A 155 7.64 9.72 20.76
N GLU A 156 8.05 8.49 21.02
CA GLU A 156 8.29 7.99 22.38
C GLU A 156 9.53 8.67 22.94
N THR A 157 9.35 9.44 24.01
CA THR A 157 10.40 10.26 24.62
C THR A 157 11.27 9.49 25.60
N ALA A 158 10.77 8.40 26.19
CA ALA A 158 11.60 7.48 26.95
C ALA A 158 12.48 6.65 25.99
N LEU A 159 13.76 6.46 26.31
CA LEU A 159 14.57 5.48 25.61
C LEU A 159 14.05 4.08 25.92
N LEU A 160 14.14 3.14 24.98
CA LEU A 160 13.84 1.74 25.25
C LEU A 160 14.92 1.08 26.08
N ASP A 161 14.51 0.20 26.98
CA ASP A 161 15.42 -0.73 27.65
C ASP A 161 15.91 -1.76 26.62
N ARG A 162 17.21 -1.70 26.29
CA ARG A 162 17.81 -2.54 25.25
C ARG A 162 17.68 -4.03 25.57
N GLU A 163 17.95 -4.44 26.80
CA GLU A 163 17.96 -5.86 27.19
C GLU A 163 16.54 -6.43 27.27
N ALA A 164 15.58 -5.60 27.67
CA ALA A 164 14.17 -5.97 27.71
C ALA A 164 13.45 -5.83 26.35
N SER A 165 14.09 -5.22 25.35
CA SER A 165 13.46 -4.92 24.05
C SER A 165 14.11 -5.64 22.88
N LEU A 166 15.33 -6.13 23.01
CA LEU A 166 16.05 -6.85 21.96
C LEU A 166 16.48 -8.24 22.46
N ASP A 167 16.47 -9.23 21.55
CA ASP A 167 17.03 -10.55 21.82
C ASP A 167 18.57 -10.54 21.82
N ALA A 168 19.18 -11.70 22.07
CA ALA A 168 20.64 -11.84 22.11
C ALA A 168 21.33 -11.54 20.77
N ALA A 169 20.62 -11.64 19.64
CA ALA A 169 21.12 -11.26 18.32
C ALA A 169 20.92 -9.76 18.03
N GLY A 170 20.24 -9.04 18.93
CA GLY A 170 19.90 -7.64 18.79
C GLY A 170 18.65 -7.39 17.95
N ALA A 171 17.85 -8.42 17.64
CA ALA A 171 16.57 -8.28 16.97
C ALA A 171 15.48 -7.89 17.97
N PRO A 172 14.50 -7.07 17.60
CA PRO A 172 13.50 -6.60 18.55
C PRO A 172 12.49 -7.67 18.95
N LEU A 173 12.12 -7.65 20.23
CA LEU A 173 11.08 -8.49 20.80
C LEU A 173 9.69 -7.96 20.41
N GLU A 174 8.67 -8.81 20.53
CA GLU A 174 7.27 -8.44 20.23
C GLU A 174 6.76 -7.28 21.10
N SER A 175 7.19 -7.26 22.36
CA SER A 175 6.98 -6.17 23.30
C SER A 175 8.31 -5.50 23.58
N VAL A 176 8.39 -4.19 23.33
CA VAL A 176 9.54 -3.36 23.74
C VAL A 176 9.14 -2.49 24.93
N VAL A 177 10.09 -2.28 25.83
CA VAL A 177 9.86 -1.72 27.16
C VAL A 177 10.58 -0.39 27.29
N ALA A 178 9.91 0.61 27.86
CA ALA A 178 10.53 1.89 28.15
C ALA A 178 11.52 1.77 29.32
N SER A 179 12.68 2.41 29.19
CA SER A 179 13.66 2.57 30.26
C SER A 179 13.28 3.75 31.17
N GLY A 180 14.09 3.99 32.21
CA GLY A 180 14.01 5.21 33.02
C GLY A 180 14.70 6.43 32.39
N GLU A 181 15.44 6.26 31.29
CA GLU A 181 16.15 7.34 30.62
C GLU A 181 15.25 8.06 29.60
N GLN A 182 15.42 9.38 29.50
CA GLN A 182 14.66 10.23 28.58
C GLN A 182 15.57 10.75 27.48
N MET A 183 15.05 10.84 26.26
CA MET A 183 15.70 11.62 25.21
C MET A 183 15.76 13.10 25.62
N SER A 184 16.86 13.76 25.23
CA SER A 184 16.93 15.20 25.31
C SER A 184 16.05 15.86 24.24
N ASP A 185 15.63 17.11 24.47
CA ASP A 185 14.90 17.90 23.47
C ASP A 185 15.67 18.00 22.14
N ALA A 186 17.00 18.06 22.20
CA ALA A 186 17.84 18.07 21.00
C ALA A 186 17.72 16.75 20.22
N ALA A 187 17.72 15.60 20.90
CA ALA A 187 17.55 14.30 20.27
C ALA A 187 16.14 14.11 19.69
N ILE A 188 15.10 14.61 20.38
CA ILE A 188 13.71 14.62 19.87
C ILE A 188 13.64 15.46 18.59
N ASN A 189 14.13 16.69 18.63
CA ASN A 189 14.12 17.59 17.47
C ASN A 189 14.94 17.04 16.30
N GLU A 190 16.04 16.34 16.58
CA GLU A 190 16.85 15.69 15.56
C GLU A 190 16.05 14.59 14.83
N VAL A 191 15.43 13.66 15.56
CA VAL A 191 14.63 12.57 14.97
C VAL A 191 13.45 13.14 14.19
N VAL A 192 12.68 14.06 14.78
CA VAL A 192 11.55 14.72 14.10
C VAL A 192 12.04 15.40 12.83
N GLY A 193 13.16 16.13 12.89
CA GLY A 193 13.73 16.82 11.73
C GLY A 193 14.20 15.87 10.63
N GLN A 194 14.86 14.76 10.97
CA GLN A 194 15.31 13.75 10.02
C GLN A 194 14.13 13.11 9.29
N LEU A 195 13.13 12.62 10.03
CA LEU A 195 11.96 11.96 9.47
C LEU A 195 11.11 12.94 8.64
N THR A 196 10.92 14.18 9.11
CA THR A 196 10.16 15.21 8.39
C THR A 196 10.81 15.58 7.06
N ARG A 197 12.15 15.64 7.01
CA ARG A 197 12.88 15.89 5.75
C ARG A 197 12.78 14.71 4.78
N ALA A 198 12.83 13.47 5.28
CA ALA A 198 12.83 12.27 4.44
C ALA A 198 11.44 11.95 3.84
N LEU A 199 10.35 12.21 4.58
CA LEU A 199 8.99 11.87 4.15
C LEU A 199 8.59 12.38 2.75
N PRO A 200 8.73 13.69 2.42
CA PRO A 200 8.39 14.15 1.07
C PRO A 200 9.29 13.56 0.00
N LEU A 201 10.54 13.23 0.32
CA LEU A 201 11.47 12.63 -0.64
C LEU A 201 11.06 11.21 -0.99
N LEU A 202 10.77 10.41 0.03
CA LEU A 202 10.38 9.00 -0.12
C LEU A 202 8.96 8.83 -0.66
N THR A 203 8.11 9.86 -0.59
CA THR A 203 6.74 9.80 -1.10
C THR A 203 6.55 10.52 -2.44
N GLY A 204 7.64 10.98 -3.07
CA GLY A 204 7.56 11.76 -4.31
C GLY A 204 6.76 13.06 -4.16
N GLY A 205 6.77 13.64 -2.96
CA GLY A 205 6.01 14.84 -2.60
C GLY A 205 4.52 14.60 -2.32
N ARG A 206 4.03 13.34 -2.37
CA ARG A 206 2.63 13.03 -2.03
C ARG A 206 2.28 13.51 -0.62
N PHE A 207 3.20 13.36 0.32
CA PHE A 207 3.07 13.91 1.67
C PHE A 207 4.13 15.00 1.87
N ALA A 208 3.68 16.25 1.97
CA ALA A 208 4.58 17.38 2.26
C ALA A 208 5.13 17.35 3.70
N GLY A 209 4.48 16.60 4.59
CA GLY A 209 4.84 16.43 5.99
C GLY A 209 3.91 15.43 6.66
N PHE A 210 4.20 15.10 7.93
CA PHE A 210 3.29 14.30 8.76
C PHE A 210 1.99 15.06 9.02
N SER A 211 0.88 14.36 9.16
CA SER A 211 -0.42 14.99 9.47
C SER A 211 -0.47 15.57 10.90
N SER A 212 0.36 15.03 11.80
CA SER A 212 0.59 15.54 13.15
C SER A 212 1.95 15.07 13.66
N VAL A 213 2.52 15.76 14.65
CA VAL A 213 3.70 15.31 15.40
C VAL A 213 3.36 15.42 16.88
N ASN A 214 3.29 14.29 17.57
CA ASN A 214 2.96 14.21 18.99
C ASN A 214 4.12 13.58 19.75
N LEU A 215 4.26 13.97 21.01
CA LEU A 215 5.18 13.31 21.94
C LEU A 215 4.37 12.43 22.88
N GLN A 216 4.91 11.26 23.21
CA GLN A 216 4.40 10.42 24.27
C GLN A 216 5.54 10.03 25.21
N THR A 217 5.22 9.75 26.47
CA THR A 217 6.19 9.24 27.46
C THR A 217 5.60 8.02 28.13
N THR A 218 6.21 6.87 27.91
CA THR A 218 5.87 5.62 28.58
C THR A 218 6.62 5.53 29.91
N ALA A 219 5.94 5.08 30.97
CA ALA A 219 6.56 4.89 32.27
C ALA A 219 7.65 3.81 32.21
N ALA A 220 8.73 3.98 32.97
CA ALA A 220 9.82 3.02 33.04
C ALA A 220 9.32 1.60 33.41
N GLY A 221 9.79 0.60 32.68
CA GLY A 221 9.38 -0.80 32.84
C GLY A 221 8.02 -1.15 32.22
N ALA A 222 7.28 -0.17 31.69
CA ALA A 222 6.04 -0.42 30.98
C ALA A 222 6.28 -0.68 29.49
N PRO A 223 5.44 -1.51 28.84
CA PRO A 223 5.49 -1.71 27.41
C PRO A 223 5.12 -0.41 26.69
N VAL A 224 5.88 -0.06 25.65
CA VAL A 224 5.57 1.12 24.82
C VAL A 224 4.32 0.83 24.00
N PRO A 225 3.30 1.70 24.03
CA PRO A 225 2.08 1.50 23.26
C PRO A 225 2.37 1.80 21.79
N PHE A 226 2.36 0.76 20.96
CA PHE A 226 2.31 0.90 19.52
C PHE A 226 0.87 0.67 19.08
N ASP A 227 0.08 1.75 19.08
CA ASP A 227 -1.30 1.68 18.68
C ASP A 227 -1.40 1.32 17.19
N THR A 228 -1.78 0.07 16.92
CA THR A 228 -1.93 -0.51 15.59
C THR A 228 -3.10 0.08 14.79
N GLY A 229 -3.92 0.95 15.38
CA GLY A 229 -5.07 1.60 14.73
C GLY A 229 -4.96 3.12 14.57
N SER A 230 -3.85 3.74 14.97
CA SER A 230 -3.76 5.19 15.16
C SER A 230 -3.48 6.03 13.89
N ASN A 231 -3.39 5.42 12.69
CA ASN A 231 -2.95 6.12 11.47
C ASN A 231 -1.63 6.89 11.68
N ALA A 232 -0.70 6.28 12.43
CA ALA A 232 0.54 6.93 12.84
C ALA A 232 1.75 6.00 12.75
N ILE A 233 2.91 6.63 12.65
CA ILE A 233 4.21 6.01 12.81
C ILE A 233 4.67 6.35 14.24
N VAL A 234 4.87 5.32 15.07
CA VAL A 234 5.44 5.49 16.40
C VAL A 234 6.95 5.24 16.31
N VAL A 235 7.74 6.26 16.62
CA VAL A 235 9.20 6.17 16.68
C VAL A 235 9.68 6.14 18.12
N ALA A 236 10.56 5.19 18.43
CA ALA A 236 11.25 5.08 19.70
C ALA A 236 12.76 4.92 19.47
N ARG A 237 13.57 5.38 20.43
CA ARG A 237 15.03 5.19 20.38
C ARG A 237 15.50 4.21 21.44
N TYR A 238 16.57 3.47 21.17
CA TYR A 238 17.21 2.61 22.15
C TYR A 238 18.72 2.87 22.23
N PRO A 239 19.37 2.67 23.39
CA PRO A 239 20.80 2.90 23.54
C PRO A 239 21.63 2.08 22.54
N GLY A 240 22.59 2.77 21.92
CA GLY A 240 23.39 2.24 20.83
C GLY A 240 24.88 2.07 21.11
N THR A 241 25.51 1.28 20.27
CA THR A 241 26.95 1.25 19.99
C THR A 241 27.30 2.22 18.85
N ALA A 242 28.57 2.26 18.44
CA ALA A 242 29.08 3.14 17.38
C ALA A 242 28.42 2.98 15.98
N THR A 243 27.67 1.90 15.73
CA THR A 243 27.02 1.65 14.43
C THR A 243 25.54 2.04 14.48
N CYS A 244 25.07 2.84 13.51
CA CYS A 244 23.65 3.14 13.34
C CYS A 244 22.87 1.90 12.86
N ARG A 245 21.71 1.65 13.46
CA ARG A 245 20.78 0.58 13.10
C ARG A 245 19.35 1.04 13.36
N GLY A 246 18.40 0.40 12.70
CA GLY A 246 17.01 0.50 13.08
C GLY A 246 16.25 -0.78 12.78
N PHE A 247 14.98 -0.77 13.16
CA PHE A 247 14.04 -1.85 12.89
C PHE A 247 12.68 -1.25 12.64
N THR A 248 11.97 -1.82 11.68
CA THR A 248 10.65 -1.32 11.33
C THR A 248 9.65 -2.43 11.09
N SER A 249 8.41 -2.18 11.50
CA SER A 249 7.25 -3.03 11.24
C SER A 249 6.07 -2.19 10.82
N ILE A 250 5.15 -2.78 10.06
CA ILE A 250 3.93 -2.11 9.60
C ILE A 250 2.70 -2.96 9.91
N VAL A 251 1.57 -2.27 10.05
CA VAL A 251 0.24 -2.86 10.05
C VAL A 251 -0.50 -2.34 8.83
N TYR A 252 -1.15 -3.24 8.11
CA TYR A 252 -1.89 -2.92 6.91
C TYR A 252 -3.23 -3.63 6.87
N THR A 253 -4.18 -3.06 6.15
CA THR A 253 -5.53 -3.59 5.96
C THR A 253 -5.56 -4.67 4.87
N GLY A 254 -6.68 -5.37 4.74
CA GLY A 254 -6.87 -6.39 3.69
C GLY A 254 -6.74 -5.89 2.25
N ASP A 255 -6.84 -4.58 2.01
CA ASP A 255 -6.60 -3.90 0.73
C ASP A 255 -5.18 -3.30 0.61
N TYR A 256 -4.26 -3.67 1.51
CA TYR A 256 -2.84 -3.28 1.48
C TYR A 256 -2.56 -1.80 1.79
N ALA A 257 -3.53 -1.06 2.33
CA ALA A 257 -3.26 0.26 2.88
C ALA A 257 -2.54 0.13 4.22
N VAL A 258 -1.41 0.82 4.39
CA VAL A 258 -0.70 0.89 5.67
C VAL A 258 -1.44 1.85 6.60
N VAL A 259 -1.65 1.43 7.85
CA VAL A 259 -2.43 2.15 8.85
C VAL A 259 -1.69 2.36 10.18
N ALA A 260 -0.58 1.68 10.39
CA ALA A 260 0.32 1.95 11.50
C ALA A 260 1.73 1.45 11.16
N ALA A 261 2.74 2.06 11.78
CA ALA A 261 4.10 1.53 11.75
C ALA A 261 4.81 1.75 13.09
N ARG A 262 5.79 0.89 13.37
CA ARG A 262 6.70 1.00 14.50
C ARG A 262 8.11 1.18 13.96
N LEU A 263 8.82 2.19 14.43
CA LEU A 263 10.15 2.54 13.97
C LEU A 263 11.08 2.62 15.19
N LEU A 264 12.02 1.68 15.30
CA LEU A 264 12.98 1.63 16.40
C LEU A 264 14.33 2.12 15.88
N LEU A 265 14.86 3.20 16.45
CA LEU A 265 16.15 3.77 16.04
C LEU A 265 17.19 3.59 17.12
N GLN A 266 18.35 3.06 16.73
CA GLN A 266 19.50 3.09 17.61
C GLN A 266 19.96 4.54 17.85
N VAL A 267 20.34 4.87 19.08
CA VAL A 267 21.07 6.10 19.36
C VAL A 267 22.44 5.99 18.72
N CYS A 268 22.70 6.80 17.70
CA CYS A 268 23.99 6.85 17.01
C CYS A 268 24.31 8.28 16.59
N THR A 269 25.58 8.52 16.28
CA THR A 269 26.09 9.82 15.80
C THR A 269 26.84 9.60 14.48
N GLY A 270 26.97 10.65 13.68
CA GLY A 270 27.72 10.63 12.43
C GLY A 270 26.90 11.03 11.22
N SER A 271 27.56 11.10 10.06
CA SER A 271 26.96 11.59 8.81
C SER A 271 25.82 10.72 8.28
N LEU A 272 25.77 9.44 8.64
CA LEU A 272 24.76 8.48 8.18
C LEU A 272 23.51 8.40 9.07
N ALA A 273 23.47 9.11 10.21
CA ALA A 273 22.31 9.03 11.12
C ALA A 273 20.99 9.43 10.41
N GLY A 274 21.04 10.49 9.58
CA GLY A 274 19.89 10.90 8.78
C GLY A 274 19.50 9.89 7.70
N ALA A 275 20.48 9.24 7.06
CA ALA A 275 20.24 8.21 6.05
C ALA A 275 19.58 6.97 6.66
N VAL A 276 20.02 6.54 7.84
CA VAL A 276 19.40 5.41 8.56
C VAL A 276 17.97 5.75 8.99
N ALA A 277 17.72 6.96 9.51
CA ALA A 277 16.36 7.39 9.82
C ALA A 277 15.46 7.41 8.57
N ALA A 278 15.98 7.82 7.42
CA ALA A 278 15.26 7.78 6.14
C ALA A 278 15.01 6.33 5.66
N HIS A 279 15.98 5.43 5.82
CA HIS A 279 15.85 4.01 5.49
C HIS A 279 14.72 3.36 6.29
N GLU A 280 14.72 3.54 7.61
CA GLU A 280 13.66 3.01 8.47
C GLU A 280 12.30 3.64 8.18
N LEU A 281 12.27 4.95 7.84
CA LEU A 281 11.05 5.58 7.38
C LEU A 281 10.53 4.94 6.08
N GLY A 282 11.42 4.54 5.17
CA GLY A 282 11.05 3.81 3.96
C GLY A 282 10.33 2.51 4.29
N HIS A 283 10.86 1.70 5.23
CA HIS A 283 10.15 0.52 5.72
C HIS A 283 8.79 0.86 6.34
N ALA A 284 8.72 1.96 7.10
CA ALA A 284 7.47 2.39 7.73
C ALA A 284 6.44 2.83 6.69
N LEU A 285 6.89 3.26 5.51
CA LEU A 285 6.06 3.59 4.35
C LEU A 285 5.64 2.36 3.53
N GLY A 286 6.17 1.17 3.84
CA GLY A 286 5.89 -0.09 3.16
C GLY A 286 6.96 -0.54 2.17
N TYR A 287 8.15 0.08 2.19
CA TYR A 287 9.24 -0.26 1.29
C TYR A 287 10.12 -1.40 1.81
N GLY A 288 10.65 -2.20 0.90
CA GLY A 288 11.60 -3.26 1.16
C GLY A 288 13.01 -2.87 0.78
N HIS A 289 13.93 -3.83 0.87
CA HIS A 289 15.32 -3.62 0.50
C HIS A 289 15.53 -3.68 -1.00
N VAL A 290 16.31 -2.73 -1.52
CA VAL A 290 16.69 -2.66 -2.94
C VAL A 290 18.02 -3.36 -3.17
N ALA A 291 18.05 -4.26 -4.15
CA ALA A 291 19.28 -4.88 -4.63
C ALA A 291 19.71 -4.28 -5.99
N GLY A 292 21.02 -4.14 -6.20
CA GLY A 292 21.57 -3.80 -7.52
C GLY A 292 21.38 -2.36 -7.99
N ALA A 293 20.90 -1.46 -7.14
CA ALA A 293 20.81 -0.02 -7.42
C ALA A 293 21.29 0.81 -6.21
N ALA A 294 21.83 2.00 -6.47
CA ALA A 294 22.11 2.97 -5.42
C ALA A 294 20.77 3.48 -4.87
N SER A 295 20.53 3.26 -3.58
CA SER A 295 19.28 3.57 -2.90
C SER A 295 19.52 3.68 -1.40
N VAL A 296 18.80 4.59 -0.74
CA VAL A 296 18.76 4.62 0.74
C VAL A 296 18.17 3.33 1.30
N MET A 297 17.34 2.62 0.52
CA MET A 297 16.72 1.34 0.85
C MET A 297 17.62 0.14 0.57
N ALA A 298 18.91 0.32 0.28
CA ALA A 298 19.83 -0.81 0.26
C ALA A 298 19.95 -1.43 1.66
N ALA A 299 20.07 -2.77 1.76
CA ALA A 299 20.21 -3.49 3.04
C ALA A 299 21.42 -3.05 3.88
N THR A 300 22.35 -2.29 3.31
CA THR A 300 23.38 -1.56 4.04
C THR A 300 23.35 -0.11 3.60
N VAL A 301 22.96 0.77 4.52
CA VAL A 301 22.83 2.21 4.26
C VAL A 301 24.21 2.83 4.06
N THR A 302 24.48 3.26 2.83
CA THR A 302 25.76 3.90 2.44
C THR A 302 25.57 5.25 1.74
N VAL A 303 24.32 5.60 1.41
CA VAL A 303 23.93 6.82 0.70
C VAL A 303 22.66 7.40 1.31
N ASP A 304 22.47 8.71 1.14
CA ASP A 304 21.20 9.38 1.41
C ASP A 304 20.13 9.04 0.34
N VAL A 305 18.91 9.55 0.53
CA VAL A 305 17.80 9.42 -0.43
C VAL A 305 18.23 9.88 -1.83
N THR A 306 18.25 8.94 -2.77
CA THR A 306 18.69 9.12 -4.14
C THR A 306 17.56 9.63 -5.05
N GLU A 307 17.90 9.92 -6.31
CA GLU A 307 16.88 10.23 -7.32
C GLU A 307 16.00 9.02 -7.64
N PHE A 308 16.57 7.80 -7.64
CA PHE A 308 15.79 6.58 -7.82
C PHE A 308 14.72 6.45 -6.74
N ASP A 309 15.08 6.68 -5.47
CA ASP A 309 14.15 6.60 -4.34
C ASP A 309 12.97 7.57 -4.50
N ARG A 310 13.24 8.81 -4.96
CA ARG A 310 12.21 9.83 -5.21
C ARG A 310 11.26 9.44 -6.34
N GLN A 311 11.80 8.92 -7.43
CA GLN A 311 11.01 8.45 -8.58
C GLN A 311 10.16 7.23 -8.22
N ALA A 312 10.75 6.27 -7.50
CA ALA A 312 10.04 5.10 -6.98
C ALA A 312 8.90 5.52 -6.03
N GLY A 313 9.17 6.46 -5.12
CA GLY A 313 8.17 7.04 -4.23
C GLY A 313 7.01 7.71 -4.97
N THR A 314 7.32 8.46 -6.04
CA THR A 314 6.35 9.09 -6.94
C THR A 314 5.44 8.05 -7.60
N ILE A 315 6.04 6.98 -8.15
CA ILE A 315 5.29 5.91 -8.81
C ILE A 315 4.40 5.17 -7.82
N ALA A 316 4.96 4.73 -6.69
CA ALA A 316 4.24 3.98 -5.66
C ALA A 316 2.98 4.73 -5.19
N HIS A 317 3.08 6.04 -4.94
CA HIS A 317 1.96 6.84 -4.45
C HIS A 317 0.94 7.24 -5.54
N GLN A 318 1.24 6.99 -6.82
CA GLN A 318 0.28 7.11 -7.93
C GLN A 318 -0.41 5.77 -8.28
N ARG A 319 -0.04 4.67 -7.62
CA ARG A 319 -0.69 3.35 -7.78
C ARG A 319 -1.64 3.08 -6.64
N ALA A 320 -2.67 2.27 -6.89
CA ALA A 320 -3.52 1.81 -5.81
C ALA A 320 -2.74 0.84 -4.90
N PRO A 321 -2.96 0.84 -3.58
CA PRO A 321 -2.54 -0.25 -2.71
C PRO A 321 -2.98 -1.60 -3.29
N GLY A 322 -2.13 -2.61 -3.19
CA GLY A 322 -2.34 -3.93 -3.79
C GLY A 322 -1.93 -4.04 -5.26
N ASN A 323 -1.44 -2.95 -5.88
CA ASN A 323 -0.84 -3.01 -7.21
C ASN A 323 0.33 -4.01 -7.23
N ARG A 324 0.41 -4.81 -8.30
CA ARG A 324 1.36 -5.94 -8.43
C ARG A 324 2.32 -5.73 -9.59
N ALA A 325 3.30 -6.63 -9.70
CA ALA A 325 4.17 -6.77 -10.86
C ALA A 325 3.60 -7.81 -11.86
N PRO A 326 3.60 -7.55 -13.19
CA PRO A 326 3.82 -6.24 -13.83
C PRO A 326 2.73 -5.24 -13.44
N ASP A 327 2.89 -3.93 -13.74
CA ASP A 327 2.07 -2.80 -13.22
C ASP A 327 0.54 -2.98 -13.35
N VAL A 328 -0.05 -3.70 -12.40
CA VAL A 328 -1.46 -4.14 -12.43
C VAL A 328 -2.14 -3.66 -11.16
N ASP A 329 -3.09 -2.73 -11.31
CA ASP A 329 -3.94 -2.27 -10.23
C ASP A 329 -5.02 -3.32 -9.89
N PRO A 330 -5.42 -3.45 -8.60
CA PRO A 330 -6.53 -4.30 -8.20
C PRO A 330 -7.83 -3.93 -8.93
N GLU A 331 -8.70 -4.89 -9.16
CA GLU A 331 -9.96 -4.66 -9.89
C GLU A 331 -10.88 -3.63 -9.23
N THR A 332 -10.77 -3.49 -7.90
CA THR A 332 -11.51 -2.52 -7.09
C THR A 332 -11.03 -1.08 -7.24
N ALA A 333 -9.84 -0.86 -7.82
CA ALA A 333 -9.29 0.46 -8.05
C ALA A 333 -9.60 0.93 -9.48
N THR A 334 -10.19 2.13 -9.59
CA THR A 334 -10.59 2.70 -10.87
C THR A 334 -9.82 3.98 -11.16
N VAL A 335 -9.45 4.20 -12.42
CA VAL A 335 -8.58 5.32 -12.86
C VAL A 335 -9.33 6.64 -13.08
N ASN A 336 -10.65 6.61 -13.01
CA ASN A 336 -11.54 7.75 -13.27
C ASN A 336 -12.52 8.01 -12.11
N GLN A 337 -12.17 7.54 -10.92
CA GLN A 337 -12.83 7.92 -9.68
C GLN A 337 -11.76 8.20 -8.63
N PRO A 338 -12.05 9.03 -7.62
CA PRO A 338 -11.19 9.12 -6.44
C PRO A 338 -10.98 7.72 -5.87
N LEU A 339 -9.76 7.39 -5.48
CA LEU A 339 -9.49 6.14 -4.77
C LEU A 339 -10.37 6.09 -3.51
N ARG A 340 -11.36 5.20 -3.52
CA ARG A 340 -12.22 4.93 -2.36
C ARG A 340 -11.66 3.72 -1.65
N PHE A 341 -10.98 3.94 -0.54
CA PHE A 341 -10.59 2.86 0.35
C PHE A 341 -11.83 2.33 1.05
N ARG A 342 -12.08 1.01 0.92
CA ARG A 342 -13.22 0.37 1.59
C ARG A 342 -12.93 0.29 3.08
N ALA A 343 -13.99 0.23 3.89
CA ALA A 343 -13.90 0.01 5.33
C ALA A 343 -13.00 -1.20 5.64
N ALA A 344 -12.17 -1.06 6.67
CA ALA A 344 -11.04 -1.92 7.00
C ALA A 344 -11.36 -3.42 6.88
N GLY A 345 -10.67 -4.10 5.95
CA GLY A 345 -10.52 -5.55 6.00
C GLY A 345 -9.72 -5.98 7.25
N PRO A 346 -9.57 -7.29 7.52
CA PRO A 346 -8.80 -7.76 8.67
C PRO A 346 -7.38 -7.17 8.61
N LEU A 347 -6.90 -6.69 9.77
CA LEU A 347 -5.55 -6.15 9.89
C LEU A 347 -4.53 -7.28 9.77
N ARG A 348 -3.43 -6.98 9.08
CA ARG A 348 -2.26 -7.83 8.93
C ARG A 348 -1.04 -7.09 9.49
N VAL A 349 -0.13 -7.83 10.11
CA VAL A 349 1.09 -7.29 10.71
C VAL A 349 2.28 -7.89 9.99
N VAL A 350 3.17 -7.04 9.49
CA VAL A 350 4.53 -7.48 9.12
C VAL A 350 5.38 -7.40 10.39
N PRO A 351 6.02 -8.50 10.84
CA PRO A 351 6.88 -8.45 12.02
C PRO A 351 8.08 -7.53 11.78
N LEU A 352 8.73 -7.12 12.86
CA LEU A 352 9.95 -6.30 12.79
C LEU A 352 11.03 -7.06 12.00
N THR A 353 11.55 -6.44 10.95
CA THR A 353 12.68 -6.98 10.17
C THR A 353 13.94 -6.16 10.46
N PRO A 354 15.11 -6.83 10.55
CA PRO A 354 16.42 -6.18 10.55
C PRO A 354 16.79 -5.59 9.20
#